data_AF-A0A924ILR4-F1
#
_entry.id   AF-A0A924ILR4-F1
#
_cell.length_a   1.000
_cell.length_b   1.000
_cell.length_c   1.000
_cell.angle_alpha   90.00
_cell.angle_beta   90.00
_cell.angle_gamma   90.00
#
_symmetry.space_group_name_H-M   'P 1'
#
loop_
_entity.id
_entity.type
_entity.pdbx_description
1 polymer ?
#
loop_
_entity_poly.entity_id
_entity_poly.type
_entity_poly.pdbx_seq_one_letter_code
_entity_poly.pdbx_strand_id
1 'polypeptide(L)'
;MSLKIKNHRFILRQASEGGFTIVELLVAIIIFPFLVAGMSSAYNSAQHTYTVTRQLNEMYAVLSSCPELDRGIEFTLLGSSNNCIPNNTFAVEDGSSATVTYSPVLTLTDTSNLPASDPLSTIPDSKVINVSVGWPAPNASLPPVQLRLMISRNGIGQE
;
A
#
# COMPACT_ATOMS: atom_id res chain seq x y z
N MET A 1 28.86 -32.43 74.06
CA MET A 1 28.18 -32.10 72.79
C MET A 1 28.74 -30.75 72.33
N SER A 2 29.67 -30.76 71.37
CA SER A 2 30.47 -29.59 70.99
C SER A 2 30.11 -29.17 69.57
N LEU A 3 29.49 -27.99 69.44
CA LEU A 3 29.08 -27.42 68.15
C LEU A 3 30.30 -26.75 67.48
N LYS A 4 30.84 -27.37 66.42
CA LYS A 4 31.81 -26.74 65.52
C LYS A 4 31.07 -25.84 64.53
N ILE A 5 31.15 -24.53 64.75
CA ILE A 5 30.69 -23.51 63.79
C ILE A 5 31.71 -23.47 62.65
N LYS A 6 31.30 -23.98 61.48
CA LYS A 6 32.09 -24.00 60.24
C LYS A 6 31.92 -22.64 59.54
N ASN A 7 32.91 -21.76 59.67
CA ASN A 7 32.96 -20.49 58.96
C ASN A 7 33.04 -20.74 57.45
N HIS A 8 31.91 -20.60 56.75
CA HIS A 8 31.88 -20.53 55.30
C HIS A 8 32.45 -19.17 54.86
N ARG A 9 33.73 -19.15 54.45
CA ARG A 9 34.25 -18.06 53.63
C ARG A 9 33.45 -18.01 52.34
N PHE A 10 32.62 -16.99 52.19
CA PHE A 10 32.09 -16.56 50.91
C PHE A 10 33.28 -16.09 50.06
N ILE A 11 33.77 -16.96 49.18
CA ILE A 11 34.66 -16.55 48.10
C ILE A 11 33.74 -15.90 47.06
N LEU A 12 33.64 -14.57 47.12
CA LEU A 12 33.20 -13.80 45.97
C LEU A 12 34.21 -14.07 44.85
N ARG A 13 33.88 -15.00 43.96
CA ARG A 13 34.44 -14.99 42.60
C ARG A 13 33.94 -13.69 41.97
N GLN A 14 34.72 -12.62 42.10
CA GLN A 14 34.74 -11.60 41.07
C GLN A 14 35.10 -12.33 39.78
N ALA A 15 34.09 -12.65 38.98
CA ALA A 15 34.32 -12.79 37.56
C ALA A 15 34.97 -11.47 37.15
N SER A 16 36.23 -11.53 36.71
CA SER A 16 36.89 -10.41 36.07
C SER A 16 36.02 -10.04 34.87
N GLU A 17 35.15 -9.05 35.04
CA GLU A 17 34.51 -8.36 33.92
C GLU A 17 35.66 -7.79 33.10
N GLY A 18 36.00 -8.46 31.99
CA GLY A 18 36.98 -7.97 31.05
C GLY A 18 36.46 -6.64 30.53
N GLY A 19 37.09 -5.54 30.96
CA GLY A 19 36.82 -4.23 30.40
C GLY A 19 37.04 -4.26 28.89
N PHE A 20 36.26 -3.45 28.16
CA PHE A 20 36.35 -3.33 26.71
C PHE A 20 37.78 -2.98 26.28
N THR A 21 38.37 -3.77 25.38
CA THR A 21 39.69 -3.46 24.85
C THR A 21 39.62 -2.27 23.90
N ILE A 22 40.71 -1.49 23.80
CA ILE A 22 40.79 -0.32 22.89
C ILE A 22 40.50 -0.74 21.43
N VAL A 23 40.88 -1.95 21.05
CA VAL A 23 40.63 -2.51 19.72
C VAL A 23 39.13 -2.73 19.50
N GLU A 24 38.42 -3.33 20.46
CA GLU A 24 36.97 -3.51 20.38
C GLU A 24 36.25 -2.15 20.30
N LEU A 25 36.72 -1.13 21.04
CA LEU A 25 36.14 0.22 21.00
C LEU A 25 36.29 0.86 19.61
N LEU A 26 37.47 0.76 19.00
CA LEU A 26 37.72 1.28 17.65
C LEU A 26 36.85 0.57 16.61
N VAL A 27 36.71 -0.75 16.70
CA VAL A 27 35.83 -1.52 15.81
C VAL A 27 34.37 -1.11 16.00
N ALA A 28 33.91 -0.93 17.24
CA ALA A 28 32.55 -0.48 17.53
C ALA A 28 32.27 0.92 16.96
N ILE A 29 33.20 1.86 17.09
CA ILE A 29 33.06 3.22 16.54
C ILE A 29 32.94 3.21 15.01
N ILE A 30 33.61 2.27 14.33
CA ILE A 30 33.52 2.15 12.87
C ILE A 30 32.20 1.49 12.46
N ILE A 31 31.80 0.40 13.10
CA ILE A 31 30.63 -0.40 12.69
C ILE A 31 29.31 0.29 13.06
N PHE A 32 29.26 0.95 14.22
CA PHE A 32 28.02 1.52 14.75
C PHE A 32 27.35 2.56 13.81
N PRO A 33 28.07 3.53 13.23
CA PRO A 33 27.48 4.46 12.25
C PRO A 33 26.90 3.77 11.01
N PHE A 34 27.54 2.72 10.49
CA PHE A 34 27.02 1.96 9.35
C PHE A 34 25.73 1.23 9.70
N LEU A 35 25.65 0.65 10.90
CA LEU A 35 24.42 0.02 11.39
C LEU A 35 23.28 1.04 11.53
N VAL A 36 23.56 2.19 12.15
CA VAL A 36 22.56 3.26 12.33
C VAL A 36 22.08 3.80 10.98
N ALA A 37 22.98 4.06 10.04
CA ALA A 37 22.62 4.51 8.70
C ALA A 37 21.78 3.46 7.95
N GLY A 38 22.18 2.19 8.03
CA GLY A 38 21.43 1.07 7.45
C GLY A 38 20.02 0.95 8.01
N MET A 39 19.88 0.94 9.34
CA MET A 39 18.60 0.87 10.03
C MET A 39 17.70 2.08 9.71
N SER A 40 18.26 3.29 9.66
CA SER A 40 17.51 4.50 9.31
C SER A 40 16.94 4.41 7.88
N SER A 41 17.75 3.94 6.92
CA SER A 41 17.30 3.75 5.54
C SER A 41 16.19 2.70 5.42
N ALA A 42 16.35 1.57 6.11
CA ALA A 42 15.36 0.49 6.15
C ALA A 42 14.04 0.96 6.79
N TYR A 43 14.12 1.74 7.88
CA TYR A 43 12.95 2.31 8.52
C TYR A 43 12.18 3.26 7.60
N ASN A 44 12.87 4.19 6.94
CA ASN A 44 12.24 5.12 6.00
C ASN A 44 11.58 4.37 4.82
N SER A 45 12.25 3.35 4.30
CA SER A 45 11.71 2.51 3.22
C SER A 45 10.45 1.73 3.66
N ALA A 46 10.46 1.17 4.86
CA ALA A 46 9.31 0.46 5.41
C ALA A 46 8.11 1.40 5.60
N GLN A 47 8.34 2.61 6.12
CA GLN A 47 7.32 3.65 6.28
C GLN A 47 6.68 4.05 4.93
N HIS A 48 7.50 4.27 3.90
CA HIS A 48 7.00 4.55 2.55
C HIS A 48 6.19 3.38 1.98
N THR A 49 6.65 2.14 2.18
CA THR A 49 5.95 0.96 1.66
C THR A 49 4.59 0.78 2.32
N TYR A 50 4.51 0.99 3.64
CA TYR A 50 3.26 0.91 4.39
C TYR A 50 2.23 1.94 3.89
N THR A 51 2.63 3.20 3.72
CA THR A 51 1.71 4.25 3.27
C THR A 51 1.17 3.99 1.87
N VAL A 52 2.02 3.58 0.93
CA VAL A 52 1.61 3.24 -0.44
C VAL A 52 0.69 2.02 -0.47
N THR A 53 1.02 0.96 0.26
CA THR A 53 0.20 -0.27 0.32
C THR A 53 -1.18 0.02 0.90
N ARG A 54 -1.23 0.87 1.93
CA ARG A 54 -2.49 1.30 2.51
C ARG A 54 -3.32 2.12 1.53
N GLN A 55 -2.75 3.12 0.88
CA GLN A 55 -3.44 3.92 -0.14
C GLN A 55 -3.99 3.03 -1.26
N LEU A 56 -3.22 2.02 -1.71
CA LEU A 56 -3.72 1.02 -2.66
C LEU A 56 -4.95 0.28 -2.14
N ASN A 57 -4.92 -0.21 -0.90
CA ASN A 57 -6.07 -0.90 -0.31
C ASN A 57 -7.30 0.01 -0.22
N GLU A 58 -7.13 1.28 0.15
CA GLU A 58 -8.21 2.28 0.16
C GLU A 58 -8.77 2.49 -1.25
N MET A 59 -7.91 2.64 -2.26
CA MET A 59 -8.32 2.78 -3.67
C MET A 59 -9.02 1.54 -4.21
N TYR A 60 -8.57 0.33 -3.86
CA TYR A 60 -9.25 -0.92 -4.22
C TYR A 60 -10.64 -1.02 -3.59
N ALA A 61 -10.77 -0.64 -2.32
CA ALA A 61 -12.07 -0.56 -1.67
C ALA A 61 -13.00 0.41 -2.40
N VAL A 62 -12.50 1.60 -2.76
CA VAL A 62 -13.26 2.60 -3.53
C VAL A 62 -13.70 2.05 -4.89
N LEU A 63 -12.77 1.45 -5.65
CA LEU A 63 -13.05 0.86 -6.97
C LEU A 63 -14.13 -0.22 -6.88
N SER A 64 -14.07 -1.08 -5.85
CA SER A 64 -15.05 -2.15 -5.64
C SER A 64 -16.44 -1.64 -5.22
N SER A 65 -16.49 -0.46 -4.62
CA SER A 65 -17.73 0.14 -4.11
C SER A 65 -18.54 0.89 -5.16
N CYS A 66 -18.11 0.96 -6.42
CA CYS A 66 -18.77 1.71 -7.49
C CYS A 66 -20.10 1.01 -7.92
N PRO A 67 -21.29 1.47 -7.49
CA PRO A 67 -22.55 0.82 -7.88
C PRO A 67 -22.84 0.95 -9.38
N GLU A 68 -22.26 1.96 -10.04
CA GLU A 68 -22.36 2.18 -11.48
C GLU A 68 -21.62 1.11 -12.27
N LEU A 69 -20.64 0.41 -11.68
CA LEU A 69 -20.00 -0.74 -12.28
C LEU A 69 -20.94 -1.94 -12.34
N ASP A 70 -21.72 -2.17 -11.29
CA ASP A 70 -22.73 -3.24 -11.24
C ASP A 70 -23.88 -2.97 -12.22
N ARG A 71 -24.33 -1.71 -12.31
CA ARG A 71 -25.24 -1.27 -13.39
C ARG A 71 -24.56 -1.31 -14.77
N GLY A 72 -23.24 -1.20 -14.78
CA GLY A 72 -22.35 -1.31 -15.93
C GLY A 72 -22.44 -2.65 -16.65
N ILE A 73 -22.81 -3.69 -15.93
CA ILE A 73 -22.97 -5.04 -16.47
C ILE A 73 -24.14 -5.13 -17.46
N GLU A 74 -25.11 -4.23 -17.38
CA GLU A 74 -26.25 -4.21 -18.28
C GLU A 74 -25.98 -3.33 -19.51
N PHE A 75 -25.59 -3.97 -20.62
CA PHE A 75 -25.21 -3.33 -21.89
C PHE A 75 -26.14 -2.19 -22.35
N THR A 76 -27.44 -2.30 -22.06
CA THR A 76 -28.50 -1.36 -22.44
C THR A 76 -28.67 -0.15 -21.51
N LEU A 77 -28.20 -0.20 -20.26
CA LEU A 77 -28.40 0.87 -19.28
C LEU A 77 -27.28 1.92 -19.27
N LEU A 78 -26.12 1.63 -19.88
CA LEU A 78 -25.01 2.59 -19.92
C LEU A 78 -25.10 3.54 -21.11
N GLY A 79 -25.68 4.70 -20.84
CA GLY A 79 -25.71 5.84 -21.75
C GLY A 79 -24.68 6.93 -21.43
N SER A 80 -24.02 6.93 -20.27
CA SER A 80 -23.10 8.02 -19.89
C SER A 80 -21.97 7.61 -18.94
N SER A 81 -20.85 8.33 -19.05
CA SER A 81 -19.80 8.40 -18.02
C SER A 81 -20.34 9.14 -16.81
N ASN A 82 -20.60 8.44 -15.71
CA ASN A 82 -20.96 9.06 -14.44
C ASN A 82 -19.84 8.78 -13.45
N ASN A 83 -19.46 9.76 -12.62
CA ASN A 83 -18.56 9.49 -11.50
C ASN A 83 -19.23 8.48 -10.57
N CYS A 84 -18.48 7.53 -10.01
CA CYS A 84 -19.11 6.60 -9.07
C CYS A 84 -19.44 7.33 -7.78
N ILE A 85 -20.69 7.24 -7.32
CA ILE A 85 -21.14 7.87 -6.09
C ILE A 85 -21.47 6.76 -5.08
N PRO A 86 -21.02 6.86 -3.81
CA PRO A 86 -20.36 8.01 -3.18
C PRO A 86 -18.82 8.01 -3.25
N ASN A 87 -18.24 9.21 -3.13
CA ASN A 87 -16.82 9.37 -2.84
C ASN A 87 -16.52 8.82 -1.45
N ASN A 88 -15.47 8.02 -1.30
CA ASN A 88 -15.07 7.48 0.00
C ASN A 88 -14.01 8.37 0.65
N THR A 89 -14.17 8.62 1.96
CA THR A 89 -13.25 9.41 2.76
C THR A 89 -12.59 8.55 3.84
N PHE A 90 -11.28 8.67 3.96
CA PHE A 90 -10.49 7.93 4.96
C PHE A 90 -9.73 8.91 5.86
N ALA A 91 -9.64 8.61 7.14
CA ALA A 91 -8.86 9.41 8.08
C ALA A 91 -7.36 9.20 7.88
N VAL A 92 -6.56 10.27 7.98
CA VAL A 92 -5.10 10.17 7.96
C VAL A 92 -4.62 9.62 9.32
N GLU A 93 -3.65 8.69 9.31
CA GLU A 93 -3.12 8.07 10.55
C GLU A 93 -2.02 8.88 11.26
N ASP A 94 -1.72 10.09 10.80
CA ASP A 94 -0.72 10.97 11.43
C ASP A 94 -1.23 11.62 12.73
N GLY A 95 -2.38 11.17 13.25
CA GLY A 95 -3.04 11.73 14.41
C GLY A 95 -3.69 13.09 14.14
N SER A 96 -3.70 13.56 12.89
CA SER A 96 -4.44 14.75 12.49
C SER A 96 -5.91 14.42 12.26
N SER A 97 -6.77 15.44 12.34
CA SER A 97 -8.18 15.34 11.94
C SER A 97 -8.37 15.43 10.41
N ALA A 98 -7.30 15.28 9.63
CA ALA A 98 -7.36 15.34 8.18
C ALA A 98 -8.01 14.08 7.60
N THR A 99 -8.68 14.25 6.47
CA THR A 99 -9.27 13.16 5.69
C THR A 99 -8.78 13.22 4.25
N VAL A 100 -8.69 12.04 3.63
CA VAL A 100 -8.37 11.87 2.22
C VAL A 100 -9.62 11.38 1.52
N THR A 101 -10.06 12.12 0.51
CA THR A 101 -11.22 11.78 -0.31
C THR A 101 -10.77 11.18 -1.63
N TYR A 102 -11.27 9.99 -1.94
CA TYR A 102 -11.06 9.33 -3.23
C TYR A 102 -12.35 9.44 -4.05
N SER A 103 -12.23 10.00 -5.26
CA SER A 103 -13.33 10.17 -6.21
C SER A 103 -13.07 9.28 -7.43
N PRO A 104 -13.76 8.14 -7.56
CA PRO A 104 -13.65 7.29 -8.74
C PRO A 104 -14.31 7.95 -9.96
N VAL A 105 -13.63 7.86 -11.09
CA VAL A 105 -14.12 8.33 -12.38
C VAL A 105 -14.38 7.11 -13.25
N LEU A 106 -15.64 6.92 -13.65
CA LEU A 106 -16.04 5.88 -14.60
C LEU A 106 -16.22 6.50 -15.98
N THR A 107 -15.56 5.89 -16.95
CA THR A 107 -15.64 6.25 -18.37
C THR A 107 -16.07 5.03 -19.17
N LEU A 108 -17.01 5.27 -20.08
CA LEU A 108 -17.53 4.25 -20.98
C LEU A 108 -17.07 4.57 -22.39
N THR A 109 -16.59 3.57 -23.10
CA THR A 109 -16.16 3.74 -24.49
C THR A 109 -16.60 2.53 -25.29
N ASP A 110 -17.45 2.75 -26.31
CA ASP A 110 -17.78 1.69 -27.27
C ASP A 110 -16.49 1.24 -27.98
N THR A 111 -16.33 -0.06 -28.23
CA THR A 111 -15.08 -0.57 -28.82
C THR A 111 -14.77 0.00 -30.19
N SER A 112 -15.80 0.40 -30.95
CA SER A 112 -15.66 1.09 -32.24
C SER A 112 -14.97 2.46 -32.13
N ASN A 113 -14.97 3.07 -30.94
CA ASN A 113 -14.37 4.38 -30.67
C ASN A 113 -12.98 4.25 -30.02
N LEU A 114 -12.52 3.03 -29.76
CA LEU A 114 -11.17 2.81 -29.24
C LEU A 114 -10.11 3.04 -30.34
N PRO A 115 -8.88 3.40 -29.96
CA PRO A 115 -7.78 3.47 -30.91
C PRO A 115 -7.58 2.13 -31.62
N ALA A 116 -7.23 2.14 -32.91
CA ALA A 116 -6.96 0.91 -33.66
C ALA A 116 -5.79 0.08 -33.12
N SER A 117 -4.95 0.67 -32.25
CA SER A 117 -3.89 -0.03 -31.51
C SER A 117 -4.40 -0.82 -30.31
N ASP A 118 -5.64 -0.58 -29.89
CA ASP A 118 -6.25 -1.26 -28.74
C ASP A 118 -6.78 -2.64 -29.19
N PRO A 119 -6.35 -3.75 -28.56
CA PRO A 119 -6.77 -5.09 -28.96
C PRO A 119 -8.28 -5.28 -28.87
N LEU A 120 -8.95 -4.56 -27.95
CA LEU A 120 -10.39 -4.64 -27.74
C LEU A 120 -11.20 -3.90 -28.82
N SER A 121 -10.56 -3.08 -29.66
CA SER A 121 -11.24 -2.38 -30.76
C SER A 121 -11.86 -3.32 -31.81
N THR A 122 -11.35 -4.56 -31.90
CA THR A 122 -11.78 -5.56 -32.88
C THR A 122 -13.03 -6.34 -32.47
N ILE A 123 -13.50 -6.17 -31.23
CA ILE A 123 -14.60 -6.97 -30.69
C ILE A 123 -15.92 -6.22 -30.96
N PRO A 124 -16.76 -6.72 -31.88
CA PRO A 124 -18.02 -6.07 -32.22
C PRO A 124 -19.00 -6.14 -31.05
N ASP A 125 -19.95 -5.21 -31.02
CA ASP A 125 -21.04 -5.17 -30.03
C ASP A 125 -20.58 -5.23 -28.57
N SER A 126 -19.48 -4.54 -28.27
CA SER A 126 -18.93 -4.46 -26.93
C SER A 126 -18.59 -3.03 -26.51
N LYS A 127 -18.52 -2.83 -25.20
CA LYS A 127 -18.13 -1.58 -24.56
C LYS A 127 -17.01 -1.85 -23.58
N VAL A 128 -16.11 -0.90 -23.46
CA VAL A 128 -15.08 -0.88 -22.44
C VAL A 128 -15.50 0.09 -21.34
N ILE A 129 -15.49 -0.42 -20.12
CA ILE A 129 -15.63 0.37 -18.90
C ILE A 129 -14.25 0.56 -18.31
N ASN A 130 -13.82 1.81 -18.14
CA ASN A 130 -12.64 2.14 -17.37
C ASN A 130 -13.08 2.89 -16.11
N VAL A 131 -12.78 2.33 -14.95
CA VAL A 131 -12.94 2.99 -13.66
C VAL A 131 -11.56 3.34 -13.13
N SER A 132 -11.33 4.61 -12.81
CA SER A 132 -10.04 5.10 -12.37
C SER A 132 -10.15 5.85 -11.05
N VAL A 133 -9.16 5.67 -10.18
CA VAL A 133 -9.02 6.43 -8.93
C VAL A 133 -7.63 7.07 -8.92
N GLY A 134 -7.59 8.39 -8.70
CA GLY A 134 -6.34 9.14 -8.59
C GLY A 134 -5.69 9.00 -7.22
N TRP A 135 -4.37 9.12 -7.19
CA TRP A 135 -3.63 9.17 -5.93
C TRP A 135 -3.84 10.51 -5.22
N PRO A 136 -4.00 10.52 -3.90
CA PRO A 136 -4.02 11.75 -3.12
C PRO A 136 -2.61 12.37 -3.07
N ALA A 137 -2.55 13.67 -2.78
CA ALA A 137 -1.28 14.34 -2.52
C ALA A 137 -0.54 13.63 -1.36
N PRO A 138 0.80 13.47 -1.44
CA PRO A 138 1.72 14.01 -2.46
C PRO A 138 1.86 13.16 -3.73
N ASN A 139 1.25 11.98 -3.78
CA ASN A 139 1.44 10.99 -4.85
C ASN A 139 0.61 11.28 -6.12
N ALA A 140 -0.02 12.45 -6.22
CA ALA A 140 -0.93 12.84 -7.32
C ALA A 140 -0.28 12.82 -8.73
N SER A 141 1.05 12.75 -8.82
CA SER A 141 1.79 12.59 -10.09
C SER A 141 1.88 11.14 -10.56
N LEU A 142 1.59 10.16 -9.71
CA LEU A 142 1.57 8.75 -10.10
C LEU A 142 0.35 8.45 -10.98
N PRO A 143 0.46 7.50 -11.93
CA PRO A 143 -0.67 7.11 -12.74
C PRO A 143 -1.82 6.60 -11.84
N PRO A 144 -3.08 6.95 -12.16
CA PRO A 144 -4.23 6.49 -11.39
C PRO A 144 -4.31 4.96 -11.44
N VAL A 145 -4.87 4.37 -10.40
CA VAL A 145 -5.21 2.94 -10.41
C VAL A 145 -6.46 2.79 -11.26
N GLN A 146 -6.39 1.94 -12.29
CA GLN A 146 -7.47 1.75 -13.25
C GLN A 146 -7.92 0.29 -13.26
N LEU A 147 -9.23 0.09 -13.25
CA LEU A 147 -9.89 -1.18 -13.56
C LEU A 147 -10.52 -1.04 -14.94
N ARG A 148 -10.14 -1.92 -15.86
CA ARG A 148 -10.68 -1.98 -17.22
C ARG A 148 -11.49 -3.26 -17.37
N LEU A 149 -12.71 -3.14 -17.86
CA LEU A 149 -13.64 -4.26 -18.06
C LEU A 149 -14.25 -4.16 -19.45
N MET A 150 -14.42 -5.31 -20.11
CA MET A 150 -15.12 -5.38 -21.39
C MET A 150 -16.46 -6.07 -21.21
N ILE A 151 -17.49 -5.48 -21.80
CA ILE A 151 -18.86 -5.99 -21.74
C ILE A 151 -19.37 -6.11 -23.15
N SER A 152 -19.68 -7.34 -23.55
CA SER A 152 -20.31 -7.64 -24.83
C SER A 152 -21.80 -7.90 -24.62
N ARG A 153 -22.60 -7.80 -25.69
CA ARG A 153 -24.00 -8.26 -25.65
C ARG A 153 -24.17 -9.74 -25.26
N ASN A 154 -23.12 -10.55 -25.40
CA ASN A 154 -23.13 -11.98 -25.10
C ASN A 154 -22.60 -12.32 -23.69
N GLY A 155 -22.23 -11.31 -22.88
CA GLY A 155 -21.69 -11.49 -21.53
C GLY A 155 -20.46 -10.63 -21.24
N ILE A 156 -19.94 -10.74 -20.01
CA ILE A 156 -18.76 -10.00 -19.51
C ILE A 156 -17.49 -10.80 -19.81
N GLY A 157 -16.48 -10.16 -20.39
CA GLY A 157 -15.11 -10.68 -20.47
C GLY A 157 -14.19 -9.84 -19.58
N GLN A 158 -13.44 -10.48 -18.70
CA GLN A 158 -12.39 -9.83 -17.90
C GLN A 158 -11.04 -10.06 -18.57
N GLU A 159 -10.26 -9.00 -18.78
CA GLU A 159 -8.87 -9.04 -19.25
C GLU A 159 -7.95 -8.30 -18.28
#